data_AF-A0A966W5L4-F1
#
_entry.id   AF-A0A966W5L4-F1
#
_cell.length_a   1.000
_cell.length_b   1.000
_cell.length_c   1.000
_cell.angle_alpha   90.00
_cell.angle_beta   90.00
_cell.angle_gamma   90.00
#
_symmetry.space_group_name_H-M   'P 1'
#
loop_
_entity.id
_entity.type
_entity.pdbx_description
1 polymer ?
#
loop_
_entity_poly.entity_id
_entity_poly.type
_entity_poly.pdbx_seq_one_letter_code
_entity_poly.pdbx_strand_id
1 'polypeptide(L)'
;MSGVSPIVPRVRVPLSDLEIQVGIAKVSRYAERESGDTVELTERPAGGVSVVLADGQGHGRPAKTLANLVARKAVGLIAEGARDGATARAVSDFLLAYRHGQVSTELSIISVDLSSGTLVVSRNSHCPVCRSDIRRRMPEHPQTPTPSQMESGDLPM
;
A
#
# COMPACT_ATOMS: atom_id res chain seq x y z
N MET A 1 -22.56 12.99 15.13
CA MET A 1 -21.37 12.31 15.69
C MET A 1 -20.22 12.57 14.74
N SER A 2 -19.18 13.22 15.25
CA SER A 2 -18.05 13.80 14.49
C SER A 2 -17.35 12.75 13.62
N GLY A 3 -17.39 12.95 12.31
CA GLY A 3 -16.64 12.15 11.34
C GLY A 3 -15.16 12.47 11.45
N VAL A 4 -14.36 11.52 11.92
CA VAL A 4 -12.91 11.60 11.87
C VAL A 4 -12.51 11.44 10.40
N SER A 5 -12.09 12.54 9.76
CA SER A 5 -11.45 12.46 8.44
C SER A 5 -10.19 11.59 8.56
N PRO A 6 -10.03 10.55 7.71
CA PRO A 6 -8.82 9.75 7.73
C PRO A 6 -7.61 10.66 7.45
N ILE A 7 -6.59 10.58 8.30
CA ILE A 7 -5.30 11.23 8.06
C ILE A 7 -4.58 10.38 7.02
N VAL A 8 -4.52 10.88 5.78
CA VAL A 8 -3.88 10.25 4.63
C VAL A 8 -2.42 10.73 4.58
N PRO A 9 -1.42 9.93 4.99
CA PRO A 9 -0.03 10.33 4.82
C PRO A 9 0.34 10.30 3.32
N ARG A 10 0.55 11.48 2.73
CA ARG A 10 1.11 11.61 1.37
C ARG A 10 2.63 11.52 1.45
N VAL A 11 3.20 10.49 0.84
CA VAL A 11 4.63 10.43 0.57
C VAL A 11 4.85 10.59 -0.93
N ARG A 12 5.63 11.62 -1.30
CA ARG A 12 5.97 11.95 -2.69
C ARG A 12 7.44 11.55 -2.92
N VAL A 13 7.67 10.52 -3.73
CA VAL A 13 9.02 10.09 -4.14
C VAL A 13 9.19 10.42 -5.62
N PRO A 14 10.22 11.16 -6.06
CA PRO A 14 10.36 11.57 -7.46
C PRO A 14 11.17 10.55 -8.26
N LEU A 15 10.60 10.04 -9.36
CA LEU A 15 11.35 9.53 -10.52
C LEU A 15 10.55 9.88 -11.78
N SER A 16 10.86 11.06 -12.32
CA SER A 16 10.33 11.81 -13.48
C SER A 16 8.86 11.75 -13.90
N ASP A 17 8.06 10.69 -13.72
CA ASP A 17 6.61 10.70 -14.05
C ASP A 17 5.72 9.75 -13.22
N LEU A 18 6.25 8.97 -12.26
CA LEU A 18 5.42 8.09 -11.42
C LEU A 18 5.05 8.77 -10.09
N GLU A 19 3.77 9.05 -9.87
CA GLU A 19 3.23 9.50 -8.57
C GLU A 19 2.61 8.32 -7.82
N ILE A 20 3.16 7.99 -6.64
CA ILE A 20 2.60 6.99 -5.73
C ILE A 20 1.77 7.73 -4.67
N GLN A 21 0.49 7.41 -4.58
CA GLN A 21 -0.40 7.95 -3.55
C GLN A 21 -0.78 6.85 -2.57
N VAL A 22 -0.43 7.04 -1.31
CA VAL A 22 -0.79 6.13 -0.22
C VAL A 22 -1.85 6.81 0.63
N GLY A 23 -2.95 6.10 0.89
CA GLY A 23 -3.99 6.54 1.80
C GLY A 23 -4.33 5.46 2.81
N ILE A 24 -4.45 5.87 4.07
CA ILE A 24 -4.70 4.98 5.19
C ILE A 24 -5.92 5.50 5.93
N ALA A 25 -6.91 4.63 6.14
CA ALA A 25 -8.05 4.88 6.99
C ALA A 25 -8.13 3.73 8.00
N LYS A 26 -8.10 4.06 9.30
CA LYS A 26 -8.21 3.09 10.38
C LYS A 26 -9.16 3.59 11.46
N VAL A 27 -9.91 2.67 12.06
CA VAL A 27 -10.85 2.95 13.15
C VAL A 27 -10.61 1.95 14.28
N SER A 28 -10.78 2.37 15.53
CA SER A 28 -10.73 1.45 16.67
C SER A 28 -12.05 0.69 16.82
N ARG A 29 -11.96 -0.50 17.45
CA ARG A 29 -13.15 -1.24 17.87
C ARG A 29 -13.98 -0.40 18.84
N TYR A 30 -15.30 -0.55 18.81
CA TYR A 30 -16.20 0.12 19.76
C TYR A 30 -15.77 -0.15 21.21
N ALA A 31 -15.79 0.90 22.03
CA ALA A 31 -15.32 0.92 23.42
C ALA A 31 -13.79 0.71 23.63
N GLU A 32 -12.98 0.72 22.57
CA GLU A 32 -11.51 0.70 22.65
C GLU A 32 -10.89 2.02 22.19
N ARG A 33 -9.91 2.53 22.94
CA ARG A 33 -9.20 3.77 22.62
C ARG A 33 -8.14 3.58 21.53
N GLU A 34 -7.66 2.35 21.34
CA GLU A 34 -6.58 2.01 20.40
C GLU A 34 -7.02 0.88 19.47
N SER A 35 -6.74 1.02 18.17
CA SER A 35 -6.90 -0.09 17.22
C SER A 35 -5.66 -0.99 17.28
N GLY A 36 -5.88 -2.30 17.20
CA GLY A 36 -4.82 -3.31 17.11
C GLY A 36 -4.01 -3.22 15.82
N ASP A 37 -4.51 -2.48 14.83
CA ASP A 37 -3.87 -2.31 13.54
C ASP A 37 -2.79 -1.22 13.58
N THR A 38 -1.72 -1.48 12.85
CA THR A 38 -0.60 -0.56 12.69
C THR A 38 -0.20 -0.52 11.23
N VAL A 39 -0.08 0.68 10.68
CA VAL A 39 0.50 0.89 9.36
C VAL A 39 1.74 1.75 9.52
N GLU A 40 2.84 1.28 8.95
CA GLU A 40 4.10 2.00 8.89
C GLU A 40 4.54 2.12 7.42
N LEU A 41 5.30 3.17 7.12
CA LEU A 41 5.81 3.43 5.78
C LEU A 41 7.33 3.57 5.84
N THR A 42 8.03 3.04 4.85
CA THR A 42 9.47 3.21 4.72
C THR A 42 9.89 3.34 3.26
N GLU A 43 10.89 4.17 3.02
CA GLU A 43 11.60 4.20 1.75
C GLU A 43 12.48 2.95 1.61
N ARG A 44 12.72 2.54 0.37
CA ARG A 44 13.61 1.40 0.05
C ARG A 44 14.98 1.92 -0.36
N PRO A 45 16.10 1.29 0.07
CA PRO A 45 17.44 1.74 -0.29
C PRO A 45 17.71 1.80 -1.80
N ALA A 46 17.09 0.90 -2.58
CA ALA A 46 17.21 0.86 -4.03
C ALA A 46 16.19 1.78 -4.76
N GLY A 47 15.44 2.59 -4.01
CA GLY A 47 14.38 3.45 -4.55
C GLY A 47 12.99 2.81 -4.47
N GLY A 48 12.00 3.65 -4.20
CA GLY A 48 10.61 3.26 -4.00
C GLY A 48 10.19 3.25 -2.54
N VAL A 49 9.01 2.72 -2.27
CA VAL A 49 8.35 2.82 -0.97
C VAL A 49 7.68 1.50 -0.60
N SER A 50 7.69 1.18 0.69
CA SER A 50 7.01 0.01 1.23
C SER A 50 6.04 0.43 2.33
N VAL A 51 4.81 -0.05 2.23
CA VAL A 51 3.76 0.08 3.23
C VAL A 51 3.71 -1.23 3.99
N VAL A 52 3.83 -1.19 5.31
CA VAL A 52 3.70 -2.36 6.19
C VAL A 52 2.43 -2.21 7.01
N LEU A 53 1.50 -3.13 6.84
CA LEU A 53 0.30 -3.28 7.67
C LEU A 53 0.49 -4.48 8.60
N ALA A 54 0.34 -4.25 9.90
CA ALA A 54 0.33 -5.27 10.93
C ALA A 54 -0.99 -5.21 11.71
N ASP A 55 -1.68 -6.34 11.84
CA ASP A 55 -2.85 -6.51 12.71
C ASP A 55 -2.49 -7.45 13.85
N GLY A 56 -2.40 -6.89 15.06
CA GLY A 56 -2.02 -7.62 16.26
C GLY A 56 -3.19 -8.43 16.82
N GLN A 57 -2.95 -9.67 17.23
CA GLN A 57 -3.97 -10.50 17.85
C GLN A 57 -4.64 -9.81 19.06
N GLY A 58 -5.97 -9.76 19.04
CA GLY A 58 -6.79 -9.22 20.13
C GLY A 58 -7.25 -7.79 19.87
N HIS A 59 -7.36 -6.99 20.94
CA HIS A 59 -7.79 -5.60 20.85
C HIS A 59 -7.14 -4.72 21.93
N GLY A 60 -7.28 -3.40 21.76
CA GLY A 60 -6.76 -2.42 22.70
C GLY A 60 -5.23 -2.35 22.73
N ARG A 61 -4.69 -1.89 23.85
CA ARG A 61 -3.27 -1.58 24.02
C ARG A 61 -2.31 -2.78 23.82
N PRO A 62 -2.62 -4.01 24.26
CA PRO A 62 -1.75 -5.16 24.02
C PRO A 62 -1.60 -5.49 22.53
N ALA A 63 -2.72 -5.52 21.79
CA ALA A 63 -2.72 -5.75 20.35
C ALA A 63 -1.96 -4.65 19.61
N LYS A 64 -2.20 -3.37 19.97
CA LYS A 64 -1.48 -2.23 19.41
C LYS A 64 0.03 -2.31 19.68
N THR A 65 0.43 -2.70 20.89
CA THR A 65 1.84 -2.85 21.24
C THR A 65 2.52 -3.94 20.40
N LEU A 66 1.83 -5.06 20.21
CA LEU A 66 2.33 -6.18 19.40
C LEU A 66 2.46 -5.79 17.92
N ALA A 67 1.41 -5.19 17.34
CA ALA A 67 1.43 -4.72 15.95
C ALA A 67 2.51 -3.67 15.72
N ASN A 68 2.68 -2.71 16.63
CA ASN A 68 3.77 -1.73 16.58
C ASN A 68 5.15 -2.38 16.61
N LEU A 69 5.35 -3.40 17.45
CA LEU A 69 6.62 -4.12 17.54
C LEU A 69 6.96 -4.82 16.23
N VAL A 70 5.98 -5.55 15.67
CA VAL A 70 6.08 -6.28 14.41
C VAL A 70 6.33 -5.33 13.23
N ALA A 71 5.55 -4.26 13.11
CA ALA A 71 5.67 -3.29 12.03
C ALA A 71 7.03 -2.58 12.05
N ARG A 72 7.52 -2.15 13.22
CA ARG A 72 8.85 -1.53 13.34
C ARG A 72 9.97 -2.48 12.98
N LYS A 73 9.89 -3.76 13.37
CA LYS A 73 10.89 -4.75 12.98
C LYS A 73 10.91 -4.95 11.47
N ALA A 74 9.74 -5.02 10.85
CA ALA A 74 9.63 -5.14 9.39
C ALA A 74 10.23 -3.93 8.66
N VAL A 75 9.87 -2.72 9.09
CA VAL A 75 10.42 -1.47 8.53
C VAL A 75 11.93 -1.41 8.66
N GLY A 76 12.49 -1.73 9.82
CA GLY A 76 13.95 -1.74 10.00
C GLY A 76 14.66 -2.64 9.00
N LEU A 77 14.16 -3.87 8.82
CA LEU A 77 14.74 -4.81 7.85
C LEU A 77 14.61 -4.30 6.40
N ILE A 78 13.47 -3.71 6.02
CA ILE A 78 13.28 -3.15 4.68
C ILE A 78 14.21 -1.95 4.46
N ALA A 79 14.36 -1.09 5.46
CA ALA A 79 15.26 0.07 5.42
C ALA A 79 16.73 -0.36 5.34
N GLU A 80 17.09 -1.52 5.89
CA GLU A 80 18.41 -2.16 5.70
C GLU A 80 18.57 -2.82 4.31
N GLY A 81 17.50 -2.88 3.50
CA GLY A 81 17.51 -3.41 2.13
C GLY A 81 17.02 -4.85 2.01
N ALA A 82 16.46 -5.44 3.08
CA ALA A 82 15.90 -6.78 3.01
C ALA A 82 14.70 -6.85 2.05
N ARG A 83 14.61 -7.96 1.32
CA ARG A 83 13.49 -8.28 0.43
C ARG A 83 12.25 -8.64 1.25
N ASP A 84 11.07 -8.29 0.77
CA ASP A 84 9.80 -8.38 1.52
C ASP A 84 9.51 -9.79 2.06
N GLY A 85 9.81 -10.83 1.30
CA GLY A 85 9.65 -12.22 1.74
C GLY A 85 10.61 -12.59 2.88
N ALA A 86 11.87 -12.15 2.80
CA ALA A 86 12.86 -12.35 3.86
C ALA A 86 12.47 -11.56 5.12
N THR A 87 12.00 -10.32 4.96
CA THR A 87 11.45 -9.51 6.05
C THR A 87 10.26 -10.21 6.71
N ALA A 88 9.28 -10.67 5.93
CA ALA A 88 8.10 -11.35 6.47
C ALA A 88 8.49 -12.62 7.24
N ARG A 89 9.47 -13.38 6.74
CA ARG A 89 9.98 -14.56 7.43
C ARG A 89 10.71 -14.22 8.71
N ALA A 90 11.65 -13.26 8.67
CA ALA A 90 12.40 -12.83 9.84
C ALA A 90 11.50 -12.26 10.93
N VAL A 91 10.44 -11.54 10.55
CA VAL A 91 9.42 -11.03 11.47
C VAL A 91 8.59 -12.17 12.08
N SER A 92 8.22 -13.17 11.28
CA SER A 92 7.54 -14.37 11.77
C SER A 92 8.39 -15.13 12.79
N ASP A 93 9.67 -15.35 12.48
CA ASP A 93 10.60 -16.05 13.37
C ASP A 93 10.88 -15.21 14.64
N PHE A 94 10.96 -13.88 14.51
CA PHE A 94 11.04 -12.96 15.65
C PHE A 94 9.83 -13.06 16.57
N LEU A 95 8.61 -13.07 16.01
CA LEU A 95 7.38 -13.18 16.80
C LEU A 95 7.31 -14.53 17.52
N LEU A 96 7.68 -15.61 16.83
CA LEU A 96 7.78 -16.95 17.39
C LEU A 96 8.75 -16.98 18.59
N ALA A 97 9.92 -16.34 18.46
CA ALA A 97 10.89 -16.27 19.56
C ALA A 97 10.41 -15.37 20.72
N TYR A 98 9.81 -14.22 20.41
CA TYR A 98 9.42 -13.20 21.40
C TYR A 98 8.18 -13.58 22.23
N ARG A 99 7.30 -14.42 21.67
CA ARG A 99 6.03 -14.84 22.30
C ARG A 99 5.88 -16.35 22.40
N HIS A 100 6.94 -17.10 22.10
CA HIS A 100 6.96 -18.57 22.14
C HIS A 100 5.80 -19.22 21.34
N GLY A 101 5.38 -18.58 20.25
CA GLY A 101 4.28 -19.05 19.40
C GLY A 101 2.88 -18.93 20.00
N GLN A 102 2.72 -18.22 21.13
CA GLN A 102 1.43 -18.10 21.83
C GLN A 102 0.48 -17.06 21.21
N VAL A 103 0.99 -16.19 20.35
CA VAL A 103 0.21 -15.14 19.69
C VAL A 103 0.58 -15.03 18.22
N SER A 104 -0.39 -14.64 17.41
CA SER A 104 -0.19 -14.32 16.00
C SER A 104 -0.26 -12.81 15.74
N THR A 105 0.17 -12.41 14.56
CA THR A 105 -0.01 -11.06 14.02
C THR A 105 -0.10 -11.23 12.52
N GLU A 106 -1.13 -10.66 11.91
CA GLU A 106 -1.21 -10.64 10.44
C GLU A 106 -0.28 -9.55 9.91
N LEU A 107 0.48 -9.87 8.86
CA LEU A 107 1.42 -8.93 8.24
C LEU A 107 1.17 -8.86 6.74
N SER A 108 1.01 -7.66 6.21
CA SER A 108 0.97 -7.40 4.77
C SER A 108 1.96 -6.30 4.42
N ILE A 109 2.79 -6.55 3.41
CA ILE A 109 3.78 -5.59 2.90
C ILE A 109 3.41 -5.30 1.45
N ILE A 110 3.15 -4.04 1.14
CA ILE A 110 2.91 -3.54 -0.22
C ILE A 110 4.08 -2.66 -0.59
N SER A 111 4.87 -3.12 -1.55
CA SER A 111 6.09 -2.44 -1.97
C SER A 111 5.99 -2.01 -3.42
N VAL A 112 6.40 -0.78 -3.68
CA VAL A 112 6.68 -0.31 -5.04
C VAL A 112 8.19 -0.19 -5.14
N ASP A 113 8.80 -1.03 -5.96
CA ASP A 113 10.24 -1.03 -6.23
C ASP A 113 10.48 -0.28 -7.54
N LEU A 114 11.13 0.88 -7.42
CA LEU A 114 11.42 1.74 -8.56
C LEU A 114 12.61 1.22 -9.38
N SER A 115 13.50 0.42 -8.79
CA SER A 115 14.63 -0.17 -9.51
C SER A 115 14.19 -1.22 -10.53
N SER A 116 13.14 -1.97 -10.19
CA SER A 116 12.56 -3.01 -11.06
C SER A 116 11.26 -2.58 -11.73
N GLY A 117 10.66 -1.45 -11.34
CA GLY A 117 9.37 -1.00 -11.83
C GLY A 117 8.22 -1.93 -11.43
N THR A 118 8.34 -2.60 -10.29
CA THR A 118 7.36 -3.61 -9.84
C THR A 118 6.58 -3.19 -8.61
N LEU A 119 5.33 -3.63 -8.54
CA LEU A 119 4.52 -3.60 -7.33
C LEU A 119 4.44 -5.02 -6.76
N VAL A 120 4.94 -5.21 -5.54
CA VAL A 120 4.99 -6.49 -4.84
C VAL A 120 4.03 -6.44 -3.65
N VAL A 121 3.17 -7.44 -3.54
CA VAL A 121 2.30 -7.64 -2.37
C VAL A 121 2.73 -8.94 -1.68
N SER A 122 3.39 -8.81 -0.54
CA SER A 122 3.76 -9.94 0.32
C SER A 122 2.74 -10.05 1.46
N ARG A 123 2.16 -11.23 1.65
CA ARG A 123 1.09 -11.45 2.64
C ARG A 123 1.41 -12.62 3.55
N ASN A 124 1.26 -12.37 4.84
CA ASN A 124 1.13 -13.35 5.90
C ASN A 124 -0.13 -13.00 6.69
N SER A 125 -1.26 -13.00 5.99
CA SER A 125 -2.58 -12.60 6.49
C SER A 125 -3.66 -13.43 5.79
N HIS A 126 -4.79 -13.65 6.46
CA HIS A 126 -5.96 -14.25 5.83
C HIS A 126 -6.81 -13.21 5.08
N CYS A 127 -6.51 -11.92 5.25
CA CYS A 127 -7.19 -10.83 4.58
C CYS A 127 -6.93 -10.81 3.05
N PRO A 128 -7.99 -10.75 2.22
CA PRO A 128 -7.83 -10.61 0.77
C PRO A 128 -7.23 -9.25 0.39
N VAL A 129 -6.44 -9.21 -0.68
CA VAL A 129 -5.99 -7.97 -1.30
C VAL A 129 -6.65 -7.83 -2.66
N CYS A 130 -7.33 -6.70 -2.86
CA CYS A 130 -7.95 -6.36 -4.12
C CYS A 130 -7.04 -5.41 -4.90
N ARG A 131 -6.68 -5.78 -6.14
CA ARG A 131 -6.11 -4.85 -7.11
C ARG A 131 -7.22 -4.39 -8.04
N SER A 132 -7.35 -3.09 -8.20
CA SER A 132 -8.23 -2.51 -9.21
C SER A 132 -7.38 -1.75 -10.22
N ASP A 133 -7.62 -2.03 -11.49
CA ASP A 133 -6.96 -1.33 -12.59
C ASP A 133 -7.93 -0.28 -13.13
N ILE A 134 -7.70 0.99 -12.78
CA ILE A 134 -8.45 2.10 -13.37
C ILE A 134 -7.82 2.38 -14.73
N ARG A 135 -8.37 1.80 -15.80
CA ARG A 135 -8.09 2.27 -17.15
C ARG A 135 -8.67 3.67 -17.28
N ARG A 136 -7.84 4.71 -17.17
CA ARG A 136 -8.19 6.01 -17.72
C ARG A 136 -8.35 5.80 -19.22
N ARG A 137 -9.59 5.85 -19.75
CA ARG A 137 -9.80 6.08 -21.18
C ARG A 137 -9.07 7.39 -21.49
N MET A 138 -7.98 7.32 -22.26
CA MET A 138 -7.54 8.51 -22.98
C MET A 138 -8.73 8.96 -23.85
N PRO A 139 -9.06 10.26 -23.90
CA PRO A 139 -9.93 10.75 -24.95
C PRO A 139 -9.28 10.39 -26.28
N GLU A 140 -10.01 9.67 -27.14
CA GLU A 140 -9.57 9.37 -28.50
C GLU A 140 -9.19 10.69 -29.18
N HIS A 141 -8.04 10.69 -29.86
CA HIS A 141 -7.63 11.81 -30.69
C HIS A 141 -8.77 12.10 -31.69
N PRO A 142 -9.17 13.36 -31.91
CA PRO A 142 -10.19 13.65 -32.91
C PRO A 142 -9.67 13.11 -34.25
N GLN A 143 -10.43 12.20 -34.85
CA GLN A 143 -10.09 11.66 -36.16
C GLN A 143 -9.94 12.84 -37.12
N THR A 144 -8.74 13.06 -37.65
CA THR A 144 -8.56 13.96 -38.78
C THR A 144 -9.42 13.38 -39.91
N PRO A 145 -10.42 14.10 -40.43
CA PRO A 145 -11.30 13.55 -41.45
C PRO A 145 -10.46 13.14 -42.66
N THR A 146 -10.69 11.91 -43.13
CA THR A 146 -10.05 11.42 -44.35
C THR A 146 -10.58 12.21 -45.54
N PRO A 147 -9.76 12.49 -46.58
CA PRO A 147 -10.15 13.35 -47.71
C PRO A 147 -11.37 12.83 -48.49
N SER A 148 -11.77 11.58 -48.29
CA SER A 148 -12.95 10.96 -48.90
C SER A 148 -14.29 11.42 -48.32
N GLN A 149 -14.31 12.28 -47.31
CA GLN A 149 -15.54 12.88 -46.76
C GLN A 149 -15.75 14.35 -47.18
N MET A 150 -14.88 14.90 -48.04
CA MET A 150 -15.06 16.23 -48.64
C MET A 150 -15.52 16.12 -50.11
N GLU A 151 -16.64 15.46 -50.37
CA GLU A 151 -17.34 15.70 -51.64
C GLU A 151 -18.83 15.37 -51.50
N SER A 152 -19.63 16.41 -51.31
CA SER A 152 -20.93 16.68 -51.95
C SER A 152 -21.79 17.58 -51.07
N GLY A 153 -22.06 18.79 -51.59
CA GLY A 153 -23.08 19.70 -51.05
C GLY A 153 -22.53 20.94 -50.37
N ASP A 154 -22.14 21.94 -51.18
CA ASP A 154 -22.69 23.31 -51.09
C ASP A 154 -21.77 24.30 -51.83
N LEU A 155 -21.99 24.41 -53.13
CA LEU A 155 -21.66 25.61 -53.90
C LEU A 155 -22.97 26.39 -54.08
N PRO A 156 -23.16 27.56 -53.43
CA PRO A 156 -24.18 28.50 -53.88
C PRO A 156 -23.65 29.27 -55.09
N MET A 157 -24.52 29.38 -56.10
CA MET A 157 -24.42 30.32 -57.22
C MET A 157 -24.46 31.77 -56.75
#